data_AF-A0A101V1N4-F1
#
_entry.id   AF-A0A101V1N4-F1
#
_cell.length_a   1.000
_cell.length_b   1.000
_cell.length_c   1.000
_cell.angle_alpha   90.00
_cell.angle_beta   90.00
_cell.angle_gamma   90.00
#
_symmetry.space_group_name_H-M   'P 1'
#
loop_
_entity.id
_entity.type
_entity.pdbx_description
1 polymer ?
#
loop_
_entity_poly.entity_id
_entity_poly.type
_entity_poly.pdbx_seq_one_letter_code
_entity_poly.pdbx_strand_id
1 'polypeptide(L)'
;MMRVPDQVPLDAPDVIEGVVDHLLHISYDERTVLRLATTLDGEENVTAIGKALFGARPGESLRVHGGWTCHPRHGRQFRAERCERTMPADERAIRLYLASGMIRGIGAILASAIVDAFGEQTLKVIDAEPQRLLEVHGIGQVRLGRITAAWQEQKAIAGIMVFLQGLEITPALAVKVYTAYADTDDDPMRIVRRTPYQLCRDVQGVGFHNADRIALAVGIPKHSDARLEAALLHELDQAGASGHCHLPVRVLIAC
;
A
#
# COMPACT_ATOMS: atom_id res chain seq x y z
N MET A 1 13.54 39.43 36.67
CA MET A 1 12.43 38.45 36.56
C MET A 1 12.17 38.21 35.09
N MET A 2 12.74 37.14 34.55
CA MET A 2 12.60 36.76 33.14
C MET A 2 11.33 35.93 33.02
N ARG A 3 10.31 36.45 32.31
CA ARG A 3 9.09 35.71 31.99
C ARG A 3 9.48 34.50 31.13
N VAL A 4 9.24 33.32 31.66
CA VAL A 4 9.20 32.07 30.89
C VAL A 4 7.97 32.18 29.98
N PRO A 5 8.10 32.13 28.63
CA PRO A 5 6.93 32.06 27.79
C PRO A 5 6.30 30.66 27.93
N ASP A 6 4.99 30.68 28.04
CA ASP A 6 4.10 29.56 28.30
C ASP A 6 4.41 28.32 27.44
N GLN A 7 4.46 27.17 28.11
CA GLN A 7 4.34 25.88 27.46
C GLN A 7 2.95 25.81 26.82
N VAL A 8 2.92 25.90 25.48
CA VAL A 8 1.73 25.59 24.69
C VAL A 8 1.31 24.14 25.00
N PRO A 9 0.03 23.86 25.29
CA PRO A 9 -0.43 22.50 25.57
C PRO A 9 -0.09 21.57 24.39
N LEU A 10 0.27 20.32 24.69
CA LEU A 10 0.32 19.24 23.71
C LEU A 10 -1.11 18.94 23.27
N ASP A 11 -1.61 19.70 22.30
CA ASP A 11 -2.88 19.43 21.62
C ASP A 11 -2.85 18.02 21.01
N ALA A 12 -4.01 17.36 21.02
CA ALA A 12 -4.19 16.05 20.39
C ALA A 12 -3.69 16.11 18.93
N PRO A 13 -3.09 15.02 18.40
CA PRO A 13 -2.57 15.04 17.04
C PRO A 13 -3.68 15.42 16.06
N ASP A 14 -3.40 16.42 15.23
CA ASP A 14 -4.29 16.82 14.15
C ASP A 14 -4.46 15.62 13.21
N VAL A 15 -5.67 15.50 12.63
CA VAL A 15 -5.99 14.44 11.66
C VAL A 15 -6.42 15.10 10.36
N ILE A 16 -5.77 14.72 9.27
CA ILE A 16 -6.18 15.11 7.92
C ILE A 16 -6.55 13.87 7.12
N GLU A 17 -7.61 13.98 6.33
CA GLU A 17 -8.04 12.95 5.39
C GLU A 17 -8.00 13.51 3.97
N GLY A 18 -7.53 12.69 3.04
CA GLY A 18 -7.44 13.09 1.65
C GLY A 18 -6.94 12.00 0.73
N VAL A 19 -7.03 12.28 -0.57
CA VAL A 19 -6.51 11.40 -1.61
C VAL A 19 -5.13 11.90 -2.04
N VAL A 20 -4.17 10.99 -2.18
CA VAL A 20 -2.85 11.33 -2.72
C VAL A 20 -3.03 11.78 -4.17
N ASP A 21 -2.79 13.04 -4.46
CA ASP A 21 -2.86 13.56 -5.83
C ASP A 21 -1.59 13.17 -6.60
N HIS A 22 -0.42 13.56 -6.07
CA HIS A 22 0.86 13.15 -6.64
C HIS A 22 1.98 13.09 -5.58
N LEU A 23 2.97 12.24 -5.85
CA LEU A 23 4.21 12.16 -5.07
C LEU A 23 5.15 13.28 -5.51
N LEU A 24 5.64 14.07 -4.56
CA LEU A 24 6.57 15.18 -4.82
C LEU A 24 8.02 14.72 -4.74
N HIS A 25 8.36 13.95 -3.70
CA HIS A 25 9.72 13.49 -3.46
C HIS A 25 9.74 12.26 -2.55
N ILE A 26 10.66 11.33 -2.81
CA ILE A 26 11.01 10.24 -1.90
C ILE A 26 12.52 10.31 -1.68
N SER A 27 12.92 10.53 -0.43
CA SER A 27 14.32 10.56 -0.03
C SER A 27 14.87 9.15 0.20
N TYR A 28 16.19 9.00 0.19
CA TYR A 28 16.85 7.72 0.42
C TYR A 28 16.59 7.16 1.84
N ASP A 29 16.29 8.02 2.81
CA ASP A 29 15.95 7.63 4.18
C ASP A 29 14.45 7.33 4.39
N GLU A 30 13.75 7.04 3.29
CA GLU A 30 12.32 6.68 3.22
C GLU A 30 11.37 7.82 3.62
N ARG A 31 11.85 9.06 3.72
CA ARG A 31 10.93 10.21 3.85
C ARG A 31 10.19 10.43 2.54
N THR A 32 8.86 10.43 2.63
CA THR A 32 8.00 10.73 1.50
C THR A 32 7.37 12.11 1.69
N VAL A 33 7.41 12.91 0.62
CA VAL A 33 6.71 14.18 0.47
C VAL A 33 5.66 13.98 -0.62
N LEU A 34 4.40 14.25 -0.30
CA LEU A 34 3.28 14.07 -1.22
C LEU A 34 2.25 15.18 -1.08
N ARG A 35 1.43 15.33 -2.12
CA ARG A 35 0.27 16.23 -2.13
C ARG A 35 -0.98 15.43 -1.80
N LEU A 36 -1.72 15.84 -0.77
CA LEU A 36 -3.04 15.33 -0.43
C LEU A 36 -4.10 16.32 -0.87
N ALA A 37 -5.01 15.88 -1.72
CA ALA A 37 -6.26 16.58 -1.96
C ALA A 37 -7.21 16.28 -0.80
N THR A 38 -7.50 17.26 0.04
CA THR A 38 -8.30 17.04 1.25
C THR A 38 -9.78 16.88 0.92
N THR A 39 -10.46 16.10 1.76
CA THR A 39 -11.91 15.87 1.67
C THR A 39 -12.71 16.72 2.66
N LEU A 40 -12.04 17.35 3.64
CA LEU A 40 -12.65 18.23 4.64
C LEU A 40 -12.57 19.71 4.21
N ASP A 41 -13.57 20.50 4.61
CA ASP A 41 -13.67 21.93 4.31
C ASP A 41 -12.44 22.71 4.80
N GLY A 42 -11.75 23.38 3.87
CA GLY A 42 -10.55 24.17 4.15
C GLY A 42 -9.60 24.27 2.95
N GLU A 43 -8.39 23.74 3.09
CA GLU A 43 -7.35 23.74 2.04
C GLU A 43 -7.54 22.57 1.08
N GLU A 44 -7.89 22.82 -0.18
CA GLU A 44 -8.07 21.78 -1.19
C GLU A 44 -6.85 20.86 -1.37
N ASN A 45 -5.65 21.30 -0.99
CA ASN A 45 -4.38 20.68 -1.35
C ASN A 45 -3.29 20.88 -0.28
N VAL A 46 -3.07 19.87 0.57
CA VAL A 46 -2.10 19.89 1.67
C VAL A 46 -0.81 19.16 1.28
N THR A 47 0.35 19.73 1.61
CA THR A 47 1.62 19.00 1.47
C THR A 47 1.88 18.20 2.74
N ALA A 48 1.92 16.87 2.64
CA ALA A 48 2.25 16.00 3.77
C ALA A 48 3.68 15.45 3.62
N ILE A 49 4.41 15.39 4.73
CA ILE A 49 5.80 14.93 4.80
C ILE A 49 6.01 13.99 5.99
N GLY A 50 6.63 12.84 5.76
CA GLY A 50 7.02 11.94 6.85
C GLY A 50 7.41 10.57 6.35
N LYS A 51 8.06 9.79 7.22
CA LYS A 51 8.37 8.37 6.95
C LYS A 51 7.12 7.50 7.01
N ALA A 52 6.12 7.90 7.79
CA ALA A 52 4.82 7.21 7.85
C ALA A 52 4.08 7.17 6.50
N LEU A 53 4.45 8.05 5.56
CA LEU A 53 3.87 8.12 4.22
C LEU A 53 4.62 7.23 3.21
N PHE A 54 5.67 6.52 3.64
CA PHE A 54 6.46 5.69 2.75
C PHE A 54 5.61 4.60 2.10
N GLY A 55 5.78 4.46 0.78
CA GLY A 55 5.02 3.50 -0.02
C GLY A 55 3.58 3.92 -0.34
N ALA A 56 3.14 5.12 0.04
CA ALA A 56 1.89 5.68 -0.48
C ALA A 56 1.98 5.92 -2.00
N ARG A 57 0.87 5.76 -2.70
CA ARG A 57 0.78 5.96 -4.16
C ARG A 57 -0.31 6.97 -4.51
N PRO A 58 -0.19 7.67 -5.65
CA PRO A 58 -1.27 8.48 -6.19
C PRO A 58 -2.59 7.70 -6.24
N GLY A 59 -3.66 8.37 -5.82
CA GLY A 59 -5.02 7.86 -5.67
C GLY A 59 -5.32 7.17 -4.34
N GLU A 60 -4.33 6.80 -3.52
CA GLU A 60 -4.62 6.20 -2.21
C GLU A 60 -5.34 7.22 -1.31
N SER A 61 -6.41 6.80 -0.65
CA SER A 61 -7.03 7.61 0.41
C SER A 61 -6.28 7.37 1.72
N LEU A 62 -5.79 8.44 2.32
CA LEU A 62 -4.99 8.41 3.53
C LEU A 62 -5.67 9.20 4.64
N ARG A 63 -5.69 8.62 5.83
CA ARG A 63 -5.92 9.31 7.10
C ARG A 63 -4.58 9.48 7.78
N VAL A 64 -4.14 10.72 7.92
CA VAL A 64 -2.80 11.05 8.43
C VAL A 64 -2.92 11.77 9.77
N HIS A 65 -2.21 11.24 10.76
CA HIS A 65 -2.11 11.82 12.10
C HIS A 65 -0.75 12.50 12.27
N GLY A 66 -0.74 13.67 12.91
CA GLY A 66 0.48 14.38 13.23
C GLY A 66 0.23 15.85 13.57
N GLY A 67 1.00 16.75 12.96
CA GLY A 67 0.86 18.17 13.24
C GLY A 67 1.38 19.09 12.14
N TRP A 68 0.92 20.33 12.15
CA TRP A 68 1.34 21.35 11.20
C TRP A 68 2.75 21.88 11.48
N THR A 69 3.54 22.02 10.43
CA THR A 69 4.87 22.63 10.46
C THR A 69 4.99 23.65 9.32
N CYS A 70 5.84 24.66 9.48
CA CYS A 70 6.12 25.62 8.42
C CYS A 70 7.57 25.48 7.97
N HIS A 71 7.77 25.16 6.69
CA HIS A 71 9.10 25.11 6.09
C HIS A 71 9.49 26.51 5.56
N PRO A 72 10.71 27.01 5.84
CA PRO A 72 11.12 28.37 5.46
C PRO A 72 10.99 28.70 3.97
N ARG A 73 11.12 27.71 3.09
CA ARG A 73 11.03 27.86 1.62
C ARG A 73 9.74 27.33 0.99
N HIS A 74 9.06 26.39 1.65
CA HIS A 74 7.95 25.63 1.05
C HIS A 74 6.62 25.90 1.75
N GLY A 75 6.62 26.74 2.78
CA GLY A 75 5.41 27.13 3.50
C GLY A 75 4.86 26.02 4.38
N ARG A 76 3.56 26.04 4.59
CA ARG A 76 2.84 25.14 5.51
C ARG A 76 2.83 23.71 4.98
N GLN A 77 3.21 22.77 5.83
CA GLN A 77 3.24 21.33 5.56
C GLN A 77 2.67 20.57 6.76
N PHE A 78 2.11 19.40 6.51
CA PHE A 78 1.64 18.49 7.54
C PHE A 78 2.71 17.43 7.81
N ARG A 79 3.25 17.40 9.03
CA ARG A 79 4.21 16.36 9.43
C ARG A 79 3.44 15.10 9.82
N ALA A 80 3.59 14.06 9.02
CA ALA A 80 2.95 12.77 9.22
C ALA A 80 3.74 11.91 10.22
N GLU A 81 3.10 11.58 11.34
CA GLU A 81 3.63 10.68 12.36
C GLU A 81 3.07 9.27 12.21
N ARG A 82 1.79 9.18 11.86
CA ARG A 82 1.10 7.91 11.54
C ARG A 82 0.20 8.12 10.33
N CYS A 83 0.05 7.07 9.53
CA CYS A 83 -0.78 7.07 8.34
C CYS A 83 -1.59 5.78 8.28
N GLU A 84 -2.88 5.89 7.98
CA GLU A 84 -3.80 4.79 7.73
C GLU A 84 -4.32 4.89 6.30
N ARG A 85 -4.39 3.76 5.61
CA ARG A 85 -4.97 3.68 4.26
C ARG A 85 -6.45 3.37 4.40
N THR A 86 -7.28 4.22 3.83
CA THR A 86 -8.74 4.09 3.86
C THR A 86 -9.29 3.91 2.45
N MET A 87 -10.56 3.54 2.33
CA MET A 87 -11.29 3.64 1.07
C MET A 87 -11.87 5.05 0.94
N PRO A 88 -11.92 5.62 -0.27
CA PRO A 88 -12.57 6.91 -0.49
C PRO A 88 -14.08 6.76 -0.21
N ALA A 89 -14.63 7.68 0.58
CA ALA A 89 -16.01 7.61 1.04
C ALA A 89 -16.92 8.65 0.37
N ASP A 90 -16.37 9.81 -0.03
CA ASP A 90 -17.11 10.88 -0.69
C ASP A 90 -16.85 10.93 -2.21
N GLU A 91 -17.74 11.61 -2.94
CA GLU A 91 -17.68 11.71 -4.41
C GLU A 91 -16.36 12.31 -4.92
N ARG A 92 -15.80 13.31 -4.22
CA ARG A 92 -14.55 13.95 -4.63
C ARG A 92 -13.39 12.96 -4.51
N ALA A 93 -13.32 12.25 -3.41
CA ALA A 93 -12.30 11.24 -3.14
C ALA A 93 -12.41 10.08 -4.14
N ILE A 94 -13.63 9.61 -4.41
CA ILE A 94 -13.88 8.55 -5.39
C ILE A 94 -13.44 9.01 -6.79
N ARG A 95 -13.78 10.24 -7.19
CA ARG A 95 -13.39 10.79 -8.49
C ARG A 95 -11.87 10.86 -8.64
N LEU A 96 -11.16 11.35 -7.63
CA LEU A 96 -9.69 11.39 -7.61
C LEU A 96 -9.07 9.99 -7.62
N TYR A 97 -9.61 9.07 -6.83
CA TYR A 97 -9.18 7.68 -6.81
C TYR A 97 -9.27 7.04 -8.20
N LEU A 98 -10.41 7.19 -8.88
CA LEU A 98 -10.61 6.64 -10.22
C LEU A 98 -9.75 7.34 -11.28
N ALA A 99 -9.51 8.65 -11.14
CA ALA A 99 -8.68 9.45 -12.04
C ALA A 99 -7.17 9.23 -11.85
N SER A 100 -6.74 8.69 -10.70
CA SER A 100 -5.32 8.48 -10.35
C SER A 100 -4.56 7.50 -11.26
N GLY A 101 -5.29 6.73 -12.06
CA GLY A 101 -4.72 5.66 -12.88
C GLY A 101 -4.53 4.33 -12.15
N MET A 102 -4.94 4.21 -10.88
CA MET A 102 -5.00 2.92 -10.19
C MET A 102 -5.90 1.92 -10.90
N ILE A 103 -7.05 2.37 -11.42
CA ILE A 103 -7.92 1.54 -12.23
C ILE A 103 -7.65 1.80 -13.71
N ARG A 104 -6.88 0.89 -14.33
CA ARG A 104 -6.51 0.99 -15.75
C ARG A 104 -7.77 1.08 -16.63
N GLY A 105 -7.81 2.08 -17.49
CA GLY A 105 -8.93 2.33 -18.40
C GLY A 105 -9.93 3.39 -17.92
N ILE A 106 -9.72 3.95 -16.73
CA ILE A 106 -10.46 5.13 -16.25
C ILE A 106 -9.51 6.33 -16.22
N GLY A 107 -9.79 7.33 -17.05
CA GLY A 107 -9.13 8.64 -16.99
C GLY A 107 -10.04 9.68 -16.34
N ALA A 108 -9.52 10.88 -16.07
CA ALA A 108 -10.25 11.93 -15.34
C ALA A 108 -11.67 12.22 -15.88
N ILE A 109 -11.85 12.30 -17.20
CA ILE A 109 -13.18 12.55 -17.81
C ILE A 109 -14.15 11.41 -17.49
N LEU A 110 -13.69 10.17 -17.61
CA LEU A 110 -14.52 9.00 -17.36
C LEU A 110 -14.78 8.81 -15.86
N ALA A 111 -13.79 9.10 -15.02
CA ALA A 111 -13.95 9.11 -13.57
C ALA A 111 -15.07 10.08 -13.16
N SER A 112 -15.07 11.30 -13.69
CA SER A 112 -16.17 12.25 -13.47
C SER A 112 -17.50 11.68 -13.93
N ALA A 113 -17.59 11.19 -15.17
CA ALA A 113 -18.85 10.64 -15.70
C ALA A 113 -19.41 9.46 -14.90
N ILE A 114 -18.55 8.58 -14.38
CA ILE A 114 -18.96 7.45 -13.53
C ILE A 114 -19.46 7.95 -12.17
N VAL A 115 -18.75 8.89 -11.55
CA VAL A 115 -19.14 9.45 -10.26
C VAL A 115 -20.41 10.29 -10.39
N ASP A 116 -20.58 11.06 -11.46
CA ASP A 116 -21.78 11.84 -11.69
C ASP A 116 -23.04 10.96 -11.88
N ALA A 117 -22.85 9.72 -12.36
CA ALA A 117 -23.93 8.75 -12.54
C ALA A 117 -24.30 7.98 -11.25
N PHE A 118 -23.33 7.66 -10.39
CA PHE A 118 -23.53 6.76 -9.25
C PHE A 118 -23.21 7.36 -7.88
N GLY A 119 -22.64 8.57 -7.83
CA GLY A 119 -22.25 9.29 -6.62
C GLY A 119 -21.36 8.47 -5.69
N GLU A 120 -21.65 8.54 -4.39
CA GLU A 120 -20.94 7.76 -3.36
C GLU A 120 -21.07 6.23 -3.54
N GLN A 121 -22.06 5.75 -4.31
CA GLN A 121 -22.24 4.33 -4.58
C GLN A 121 -21.33 3.80 -5.69
N THR A 122 -20.55 4.65 -6.37
CA THR A 122 -19.71 4.25 -7.50
C THR A 122 -18.85 3.02 -7.22
N LEU A 123 -18.10 2.99 -6.10
CA LEU A 123 -17.22 1.85 -5.81
C LEU A 123 -18.00 0.55 -5.58
N LYS A 124 -19.17 0.65 -4.93
CA LYS A 124 -20.07 -0.49 -4.71
C LYS A 124 -20.63 -1.01 -6.04
N VAL A 125 -20.98 -0.11 -6.96
CA VAL A 125 -21.45 -0.48 -8.30
C VAL A 125 -20.34 -1.20 -9.07
N ILE A 126 -19.10 -0.72 -9.04
CA ILE A 126 -17.96 -1.39 -9.69
C ILE A 126 -17.74 -2.79 -9.10
N ASP A 127 -17.90 -2.96 -7.78
CA ASP A 127 -17.64 -4.24 -7.10
C ASP A 127 -18.77 -5.28 -7.27
N ALA A 128 -20.02 -4.86 -7.10
CA ALA A 128 -21.16 -5.77 -7.02
C ALA A 128 -21.99 -5.83 -8.31
N GLU A 129 -22.08 -4.73 -9.04
CA GLU A 129 -22.98 -4.57 -10.20
C GLU A 129 -22.26 -3.92 -11.40
N PRO A 130 -21.09 -4.43 -11.84
CA PRO A 130 -20.26 -3.74 -12.82
C PRO A 130 -20.98 -3.51 -14.16
N GLN A 131 -21.98 -4.33 -14.50
CA GLN A 131 -22.80 -4.15 -15.70
C GLN A 131 -23.50 -2.80 -15.77
N ARG A 132 -23.82 -2.18 -14.64
CA ARG A 132 -24.42 -0.84 -14.60
C ARG A 132 -23.49 0.23 -15.14
N LEU A 133 -22.17 0.01 -15.17
CA LEU A 133 -21.23 0.94 -15.80
C LEU A 133 -21.54 1.16 -17.30
N LEU A 134 -22.26 0.26 -17.97
CA LEU A 134 -22.73 0.45 -19.35
C LEU A 134 -23.77 1.57 -19.50
N GLU A 135 -24.40 2.01 -18.40
CA GLU A 135 -25.28 3.18 -18.38
C GLU A 135 -24.49 4.48 -18.63
N VAL A 136 -23.18 4.48 -18.37
CA VAL A 136 -22.30 5.64 -18.53
C VAL A 136 -21.80 5.77 -19.96
N HIS A 137 -22.02 6.93 -20.57
CA HIS A 137 -21.56 7.21 -21.92
C HIS A 137 -20.03 7.02 -22.05
N GLY A 138 -19.62 6.26 -23.07
CA GLY A 138 -18.21 5.93 -23.31
C GLY A 138 -17.73 4.64 -22.63
N ILE A 139 -18.58 3.90 -21.90
CA ILE A 139 -18.25 2.56 -21.40
C ILE A 139 -18.95 1.51 -22.27
N GLY A 140 -18.18 0.86 -23.15
CA GLY A 140 -18.62 -0.33 -23.88
C GLY A 140 -18.14 -1.62 -23.20
N GLN A 141 -18.61 -2.77 -23.70
CA GLN A 141 -18.31 -4.10 -23.15
C GLN A 141 -16.80 -4.38 -22.96
N VAL A 142 -15.97 -3.98 -23.93
CA VAL A 142 -14.51 -4.16 -23.85
C VAL A 142 -13.92 -3.35 -22.69
N ARG A 143 -14.39 -2.12 -22.50
CA ARG A 143 -13.89 -1.23 -21.44
C ARG A 143 -14.41 -1.68 -20.07
N LEU A 144 -15.66 -2.13 -20.00
CA LEU A 144 -16.23 -2.75 -18.81
C LEU A 144 -15.37 -3.93 -18.32
N GLY A 145 -15.00 -4.85 -19.22
CA GLY A 145 -14.16 -5.99 -18.88
C GLY A 145 -12.79 -5.56 -18.33
N ARG A 146 -12.17 -4.55 -18.93
CA ARG A 146 -10.89 -3.98 -18.45
C ARG A 146 -11.02 -3.33 -17.07
N ILE A 147 -12.06 -2.52 -16.85
CA ILE A 147 -12.32 -1.87 -15.56
C ILE A 147 -12.54 -2.93 -14.47
N THR A 148 -13.36 -3.93 -14.77
CA THR A 148 -13.67 -5.01 -13.83
C THR A 148 -12.42 -5.80 -13.47
N ALA A 149 -11.58 -6.16 -14.45
CA ALA A 149 -10.32 -6.86 -14.21
C ALA A 149 -9.35 -6.01 -13.36
N ALA A 150 -9.18 -4.73 -13.70
CA ALA A 150 -8.32 -3.82 -12.94
C ALA A 150 -8.83 -3.60 -11.50
N TRP A 151 -10.15 -3.57 -11.31
CA TRP A 151 -10.76 -3.47 -9.98
C TRP A 151 -10.48 -4.72 -9.12
N GLN A 152 -10.63 -5.92 -9.70
CA GLN A 152 -10.32 -7.16 -8.97
C GLN A 152 -8.83 -7.27 -8.63
N GLU A 153 -7.95 -6.89 -9.55
CA GLU A 153 -6.50 -6.79 -9.30
C GLU A 153 -6.21 -5.87 -8.10
N GLN A 154 -6.77 -4.66 -8.12
CA GLN A 154 -6.55 -3.70 -7.03
C GLN A 154 -7.11 -4.19 -5.69
N LYS A 155 -8.26 -4.88 -5.70
CA LYS A 155 -8.88 -5.48 -4.50
C LYS A 155 -8.01 -6.60 -3.92
N ALA A 156 -7.45 -7.45 -4.77
CA ALA A 156 -6.55 -8.52 -4.35
C ALA A 156 -5.25 -7.95 -3.74
N ILE A 157 -4.64 -6.95 -4.39
CA ILE A 157 -3.48 -6.23 -3.87
C ILE A 157 -3.79 -5.61 -2.50
N ALA A 158 -4.91 -4.90 -2.36
CA ALA A 158 -5.32 -4.28 -1.10
C ALA A 158 -5.53 -5.32 0.02
N GLY A 159 -6.11 -6.49 -0.30
CA GLY A 159 -6.25 -7.59 0.63
C GLY A 159 -4.91 -8.13 1.16
N ILE A 160 -3.92 -8.28 0.27
CA ILE A 160 -2.56 -8.68 0.66
C ILE A 160 -1.90 -7.58 1.50
N MET A 161 -2.05 -6.30 1.12
CA MET A 161 -1.49 -5.18 1.89
C MET A 161 -1.99 -5.15 3.33
N VAL A 162 -3.31 -5.28 3.54
CA VAL A 162 -3.92 -5.30 4.88
C VAL A 162 -3.38 -6.45 5.71
N PHE A 163 -3.24 -7.62 5.09
CA PHE A 163 -2.69 -8.79 5.77
C PHE A 163 -1.21 -8.61 6.17
N LEU A 164 -0.38 -8.08 5.26
CA LEU A 164 1.03 -7.81 5.51
C LEU A 164 1.25 -6.69 6.54
N GLN A 165 0.39 -5.68 6.56
CA GLN A 165 0.46 -4.58 7.53
C GLN A 165 0.31 -5.07 8.98
N GLY A 166 -0.55 -6.08 9.22
CA GLY A 166 -0.68 -6.73 10.52
C GLY A 166 0.60 -7.42 11.02
N LEU A 167 1.58 -7.63 10.12
CA LEU A 167 2.85 -8.30 10.39
C LEU A 167 4.04 -7.35 10.36
N GLU A 168 3.79 -6.03 10.31
CA GLU A 168 4.81 -4.99 10.14
C GLU A 168 5.62 -5.15 8.83
N ILE A 169 5.03 -5.74 7.79
CA ILE A 169 5.66 -5.92 6.49
C ILE A 169 5.25 -4.78 5.56
N THR A 170 6.23 -4.21 4.85
CA THR A 170 5.99 -3.03 4.01
C THR A 170 5.00 -3.33 2.88
N PRO A 171 3.96 -2.48 2.69
CA PRO A 171 2.95 -2.59 1.64
C PRO A 171 3.52 -2.67 0.21
N ALA A 172 4.72 -2.14 -0.01
CA ALA A 172 5.42 -2.23 -1.29
C ALA A 172 5.65 -3.68 -1.75
N LEU A 173 5.74 -4.64 -0.82
CA LEU A 173 5.86 -6.06 -1.14
C LEU A 173 4.56 -6.67 -1.66
N ALA A 174 3.39 -6.16 -1.24
CA ALA A 174 2.10 -6.72 -1.64
C ALA A 174 1.90 -6.71 -3.16
N VAL A 175 2.33 -5.64 -3.81
CA VAL A 175 2.25 -5.52 -5.28
C VAL A 175 3.18 -6.52 -5.95
N LYS A 176 4.41 -6.70 -5.44
CA LYS A 176 5.35 -7.68 -5.98
C LYS A 176 4.83 -9.11 -5.81
N VAL A 177 4.25 -9.41 -4.65
CA VAL A 177 3.62 -10.70 -4.38
C VAL A 177 2.46 -10.92 -5.36
N TYR A 178 1.57 -9.95 -5.53
CA TYR A 178 0.47 -10.08 -6.48
C TYR A 178 0.99 -10.31 -7.91
N THR A 179 1.90 -9.46 -8.40
CA THR A 179 2.45 -9.56 -9.76
C THR A 179 3.17 -10.89 -10.02
N ALA A 180 3.85 -11.47 -9.03
CA ALA A 180 4.53 -12.76 -9.17
C ALA A 180 3.57 -13.92 -9.46
N TYR A 181 2.31 -13.81 -9.03
CA TYR A 181 1.30 -14.86 -9.16
C TYR A 181 0.08 -14.46 -9.98
N ALA A 182 0.04 -13.23 -10.52
CA ALA A 182 -1.12 -12.70 -11.26
C ALA A 182 -1.48 -13.53 -12.50
N ASP A 183 -0.47 -14.15 -13.14
CA ASP A 183 -0.63 -14.99 -14.32
C ASP A 183 -0.79 -16.48 -13.99
N THR A 184 -0.80 -16.85 -12.71
CA THR A 184 -1.02 -18.23 -12.25
C THR A 184 -2.49 -18.47 -11.93
N ASP A 185 -2.93 -19.73 -12.01
CA ASP A 185 -4.29 -20.13 -11.58
C ASP A 185 -4.51 -20.03 -10.06
N ASP A 186 -3.46 -19.68 -9.30
CA ASP A 186 -3.48 -19.63 -7.86
C ASP A 186 -3.77 -18.23 -7.33
N ASP A 187 -4.74 -18.13 -6.41
CA ASP A 187 -4.99 -16.89 -5.67
C ASP A 187 -3.72 -16.47 -4.88
N PRO A 188 -3.14 -15.29 -5.17
CA PRO A 188 -1.93 -14.83 -4.48
C PRO A 188 -2.09 -14.78 -2.96
N MET A 189 -3.29 -14.46 -2.45
CA MET A 189 -3.58 -14.46 -1.02
C MET A 189 -3.55 -15.86 -0.42
N ARG A 190 -3.94 -16.87 -1.19
CA ARG A 190 -3.85 -18.29 -0.78
C ARG A 190 -2.39 -18.72 -0.65
N ILE A 191 -1.51 -18.28 -1.55
CA ILE A 191 -0.07 -18.58 -1.50
C ILE A 191 0.56 -17.94 -0.27
N VAL A 192 0.28 -16.65 -0.02
CA VAL A 192 0.73 -15.94 1.19
C VAL A 192 0.33 -16.69 2.47
N ARG A 193 -0.86 -17.31 2.48
CA ARG A 193 -1.36 -18.03 3.66
C ARG A 193 -0.91 -19.48 3.78
N ARG A 194 -0.72 -20.20 2.67
CA ARG A 194 -0.44 -21.65 2.69
C ARG A 194 1.02 -21.99 2.48
N THR A 195 1.72 -21.24 1.63
CA THR A 195 3.11 -21.52 1.24
C THR A 195 3.98 -20.25 1.32
N PRO A 196 4.03 -19.57 2.49
CA PRO A 196 4.72 -18.28 2.61
C PRO A 196 6.22 -18.34 2.33
N TYR A 197 6.91 -19.46 2.57
CA TYR A 197 8.33 -19.61 2.22
C TYR A 197 8.58 -19.65 0.71
N GLN A 198 7.56 -19.94 -0.10
CA GLN A 198 7.67 -19.84 -1.56
C GLN A 198 7.91 -18.39 -2.01
N LEU A 199 7.40 -17.41 -1.25
CA LEU A 199 7.61 -16.00 -1.51
C LEU A 199 9.11 -15.63 -1.49
N CYS A 200 9.95 -16.35 -0.74
CA CYS A 200 11.39 -16.12 -0.73
C CYS A 200 12.07 -16.37 -2.08
N ARG A 201 11.54 -17.33 -2.84
CA ARG A 201 12.10 -17.71 -4.14
C ARG A 201 11.49 -16.87 -5.26
N ASP A 202 10.18 -16.66 -5.17
CA ASP A 202 9.40 -16.14 -6.30
C ASP A 202 9.32 -14.59 -6.28
N VAL A 203 9.56 -13.94 -5.13
CA VAL A 203 9.33 -12.50 -4.97
C VAL A 203 10.60 -11.77 -4.52
N GLN A 204 11.17 -10.97 -5.43
CA GLN A 204 12.36 -10.16 -5.14
C GLN A 204 12.12 -9.15 -4.01
N GLY A 205 12.84 -9.33 -2.90
CA GLY A 205 12.76 -8.47 -1.70
C GLY A 205 11.95 -9.08 -0.55
N VAL A 206 11.33 -10.25 -0.74
CA VAL A 206 10.82 -11.05 0.38
C VAL A 206 11.93 -11.99 0.84
N GLY A 207 12.66 -11.61 1.88
CA GLY A 207 13.67 -12.49 2.51
C GLY A 207 13.04 -13.50 3.47
N PHE A 208 13.86 -14.44 3.95
CA PHE A 208 13.46 -15.46 4.93
C PHE A 208 12.75 -14.85 6.14
N HIS A 209 13.28 -13.76 6.72
CA HIS A 209 12.65 -13.13 7.90
C HIS A 209 11.22 -12.65 7.66
N ASN A 210 10.93 -12.08 6.48
CA ASN A 210 9.57 -11.63 6.15
C ASN A 210 8.65 -12.84 5.92
N ALA A 211 9.12 -13.87 5.21
CA ALA A 211 8.36 -15.09 5.01
C ALA A 211 8.13 -15.87 6.33
N ASP A 212 9.12 -15.89 7.23
CA ASP A 212 9.02 -16.53 8.54
C ASP A 212 8.00 -15.81 9.43
N ARG A 213 7.98 -14.48 9.40
CA ARG A 213 6.94 -13.67 10.06
C ARG A 213 5.55 -14.01 9.54
N ILE A 214 5.38 -14.13 8.23
CA ILE A 214 4.11 -14.56 7.62
C ILE A 214 3.75 -15.98 8.06
N ALA A 215 4.69 -16.93 7.94
CA ALA A 215 4.51 -18.33 8.28
C ALA A 215 4.05 -18.54 9.72
N LEU A 216 4.70 -17.89 10.67
CA LEU A 216 4.35 -17.99 12.08
C LEU A 216 2.96 -17.38 12.36
N ALA A 217 2.61 -16.28 11.70
CA ALA A 217 1.31 -15.65 11.88
C ALA A 217 0.14 -16.47 11.32
N VAL A 218 0.37 -17.26 10.27
CA VAL A 218 -0.62 -18.19 9.71
C VAL A 218 -0.63 -19.56 10.41
N GLY A 219 0.22 -19.75 11.42
CA GLY A 219 0.24 -20.95 12.28
C GLY A 219 1.18 -22.07 11.81
N ILE A 220 2.12 -21.80 10.91
CA ILE A 220 3.14 -22.79 10.52
C ILE A 220 4.09 -23.03 11.70
N PRO A 221 4.32 -24.28 12.13
CA PRO A 221 5.21 -24.59 13.23
C PRO A 221 6.67 -24.19 12.96
N LYS A 222 7.38 -23.77 14.02
CA LYS A 222 8.82 -23.45 13.98
C LYS A 222 9.73 -24.61 13.55
N HIS A 223 9.25 -25.84 13.67
CA HIS A 223 9.96 -27.06 13.29
C HIS A 223 9.38 -27.69 12.02
N SER A 224 8.63 -26.94 11.21
CA SER A 224 8.14 -27.43 9.93
C SER A 224 9.31 -27.62 8.95
N ASP A 225 9.24 -28.69 8.16
CA ASP A 225 10.24 -28.99 7.13
C ASP A 225 10.41 -27.82 6.14
N ALA A 226 9.29 -27.18 5.78
CA ALA A 226 9.28 -26.00 4.90
C ALA A 226 10.09 -24.81 5.46
N ARG A 227 10.03 -24.60 6.79
CA ARG A 227 10.82 -23.54 7.45
C ARG A 227 12.31 -23.90 7.46
N LEU A 228 12.63 -25.16 7.75
CA LEU A 228 14.01 -25.64 7.78
C LEU A 228 14.66 -25.53 6.39
N GLU A 229 13.96 -25.96 5.34
CA GLU A 229 14.43 -25.80 3.96
C GLU A 229 14.68 -24.34 3.62
N ALA A 230 13.73 -23.45 3.93
CA ALA A 230 13.85 -22.03 3.64
C ALA A 230 14.99 -21.35 4.43
N ALA A 231 15.20 -21.75 5.69
CA ALA A 231 16.29 -21.25 6.52
C ALA A 231 17.65 -21.69 5.98
N LEU A 232 17.79 -22.96 5.57
CA LEU A 232 19.03 -23.48 4.99
C LEU A 232 19.38 -22.78 3.68
N LEU A 233 18.40 -22.59 2.79
CA LEU A 233 18.59 -21.85 1.55
C LEU A 233 19.01 -20.39 1.83
N HIS A 234 18.41 -19.76 2.83
CA HIS A 234 18.77 -18.40 3.23
C HIS A 234 20.23 -18.29 3.68
N GLU A 235 20.69 -19.19 4.56
CA GLU A 235 22.07 -19.20 5.04
C GLU A 235 23.07 -19.45 3.89
N LEU A 236 22.71 -20.35 2.96
CA LEU A 236 23.51 -20.59 1.75
C LEU A 236 23.60 -19.35 0.86
N ASP A 237 22.49 -18.66 0.62
CA ASP A 237 22.46 -17.42 -0.18
C ASP A 237 23.30 -16.31 0.46
N GLN A 238 23.22 -16.15 1.79
CA GLN A 238 24.02 -15.17 2.53
C GLN A 238 25.52 -15.48 2.44
N ALA A 239 25.90 -16.75 2.56
CA ALA A 239 27.28 -17.17 2.41
C ALA A 239 27.78 -16.98 0.98
N GLY A 240 26.95 -17.29 -0.02
CA GLY A 240 27.21 -17.02 -1.43
C GLY A 240 27.45 -15.54 -1.71
N ALA A 241 26.59 -14.66 -1.18
CA ALA A 241 26.76 -13.22 -1.27
C ALA A 241 28.05 -12.71 -0.59
N SER A 242 28.55 -13.44 0.40
CA SER A 242 29.83 -13.19 1.08
C SER A 242 31.04 -13.81 0.36
N GLY A 243 30.85 -14.43 -0.80
CA GLY A 243 31.90 -15.00 -1.64
C GLY A 243 32.24 -16.47 -1.33
N HIS A 244 31.43 -17.15 -0.52
CA HIS A 244 31.62 -18.58 -0.25
C HIS A 244 30.94 -19.43 -1.32
N CYS A 245 31.69 -20.38 -1.91
CA CYS A 245 31.13 -21.33 -2.87
C CYS A 245 30.59 -22.62 -2.21
N HIS A 246 30.82 -22.80 -0.90
CA HIS A 246 30.32 -23.93 -0.12
C HIS A 246 30.29 -23.58 1.37
N LEU A 247 29.45 -24.29 2.13
CA LEU A 247 29.39 -24.24 3.59
C LEU A 247 29.49 -25.67 4.17
N PRO A 248 30.32 -25.92 5.21
CA PRO A 248 30.31 -27.20 5.90
C PRO A 248 28.97 -27.45 6.57
N VAL A 249 28.44 -28.69 6.46
CA VAL A 249 27.15 -29.08 7.06
C VAL A 249 27.07 -28.69 8.54
N ARG A 250 28.12 -28.95 9.34
CA ARG A 250 28.17 -28.58 10.76
C ARG A 250 27.90 -27.10 11.07
N VAL A 251 28.18 -26.19 10.13
CA VAL A 251 27.92 -24.76 10.27
C VAL A 251 26.43 -24.48 10.00
N LEU A 252 25.86 -25.13 8.98
CA LEU A 252 24.45 -25.00 8.61
C LEU A 252 23.47 -25.51 9.69
N ILE A 253 23.81 -26.60 10.37
CA ILE A 253 22.98 -27.18 11.46
C ILE A 253 23.24 -26.54 12.83
N ALA A 254 24.20 -25.63 12.96
CA ALA A 254 24.48 -24.91 14.21
C ALA A 254 23.73 -23.58 14.34
N CYS A 255 23.15 -23.08 13.24
CA CYS A 255 22.27 -21.90 13.19
C CYS A 255 20.83 -22.25 13.59
#